data_AF-A0A2E7TDV6-F1
#
_entry.id   AF-A0A2E7TDV6-F1
#
_cell.length_a   1.000
_cell.length_b   1.000
_cell.length_c   1.000
_cell.angle_alpha   90.00
_cell.angle_beta   90.00
_cell.angle_gamma   90.00
#
_symmetry.space_group_name_H-M   'P 1'
#
loop_
_entity.id
_entity.type
_entity.pdbx_description
1 polymer ?
#
loop_
_entity_poly.entity_id
_entity_poly.type
_entity_poly.pdbx_seq_one_letter_code
_entity_poly.pdbx_strand_id
1 'polypeptide(L)' 'EFISRLCNTVIVMAEGEILATGTAEEVKRNDAVVEAYLGSGLYADAAKY' A
#
# COMPACT_ATOMS: atom_id res chain seq x y z
N GLU A 1 7.51 4.92 -5.67
CA GLU A 1 8.39 6.10 -5.73
C GLU A 1 7.70 7.43 -5.42
N PHE A 2 6.76 7.93 -6.23
CA PHE A 2 6.22 9.31 -6.04
C PHE A 2 5.61 9.56 -4.65
N ILE A 3 4.69 8.70 -4.19
CA ILE A 3 4.06 8.82 -2.86
C ILE A 3 5.10 8.70 -1.74
N SER A 4 6.05 7.78 -1.87
CA SER A 4 7.11 7.54 -0.88
C SER A 4 8.02 8.77 -0.66
N ARG A 5 8.14 9.65 -1.67
CA ARG A 5 8.94 10.89 -1.58
C ARG A 5 8.18 12.06 -0.95
N LEU A 6 6.85 12.03 -0.96
CA LEU A 6 6.00 13.10 -0.46
C LEU A 6 5.45 12.82 0.95
N CYS A 7 5.32 11.55 1.31
CA CYS A 7 4.67 11.12 2.53
C CYS A 7 5.62 10.28 3.38
N ASN A 8 5.89 10.73 4.61
CA ASN A 8 6.59 9.93 5.61
C ASN A 8 5.69 8.85 6.23
N THR A 9 4.37 9.08 6.23
CA THR A 9 3.37 8.16 6.79
C THR A 9 2.19 8.04 5.81
N VAL A 10 1.74 6.81 5.61
CA VAL A 10 0.61 6.43 4.78
C VAL A 10 -0.37 5.66 5.67
N ILE A 11 -1.66 6.02 5.58
CA ILE A 11 -2.75 5.35 6.27
C ILE A 11 -3.66 4.75 5.20
N VAL A 12 -3.91 3.44 5.27
CA VAL A 12 -4.88 2.74 4.41
C VAL A 12 -6.13 2.48 5.22
N MET A 13 -7.28 2.83 4.65
CA MET A 13 -8.59 2.60 5.24
C MET A 13 -9.44 1.79 4.30
N ALA A 14 -10.17 0.79 4.82
CA ALA A 14 -11.17 -0.01 4.10
C ALA A 14 -12.46 -0.04 4.92
N GLU A 15 -13.63 0.05 4.27
CA GLU A 15 -14.94 -0.06 4.94
C GLU A 15 -15.15 0.90 6.13
N GLY A 16 -14.47 2.05 6.12
CA GLY A 16 -14.54 3.04 7.20
C GLY A 16 -13.59 2.77 8.37
N GLU A 17 -12.80 1.70 8.32
CA GLU A 17 -11.81 1.33 9.34
C GLU A 17 -10.37 1.50 8.84
N ILE A 18 -9.42 1.67 9.77
CA ILE A 18 -7.99 1.70 9.44
C ILE A 18 -7.51 0.27 9.27
N LEU A 19 -6.95 -0.02 8.10
CA LEU A 19 -6.42 -1.33 7.73
C LEU A 19 -4.91 -1.43 8.04
N ALA A 20 -4.16 -0.36 7.73
CA ALA A 20 -2.72 -0.31 7.99
C ALA A 20 -2.23 1.14 8.13
N THR A 21 -1.15 1.33 8.87
CA THR A 21 -0.42 2.60 8.94
C THR A 21 1.08 2.33 8.93
N GLY A 22 1.82 3.07 8.11
CA GLY A 22 3.27 2.91 8.01
C GLY A 22 3.85 3.73 6.87
N THR A 23 5.10 3.48 6.52
CA THR A 23 5.70 4.00 5.29
C THR A 23 5.03 3.39 4.07
N ALA A 24 5.19 4.04 2.91
CA ALA A 24 4.66 3.52 1.65
C ALA A 24 5.15 2.10 1.31
N GLU A 25 6.38 1.73 1.72
CA GLU A 25 6.93 0.40 1.49
C GLU A 25 6.36 -0.66 2.44
N GLU A 26 6.18 -0.32 3.71
CA GLU A 26 5.54 -1.21 4.70
C GLU A 26 4.08 -1.49 4.33
N VAL A 27 3.35 -0.46 3.92
CA VAL A 27 1.94 -0.57 3.54
C VAL A 27 1.74 -1.40 2.28
N LYS A 28 2.62 -1.28 1.28
CA LYS A 28 2.54 -2.13 0.08
C LYS A 28 2.66 -3.60 0.44
N ARG A 29 3.63 -3.95 1.29
CA ARG A 29 3.93 -5.33 1.71
C ARG A 29 2.93 -5.89 2.74
N ASN A 30 1.94 -5.12 3.15
CA ASN A 30 0.93 -5.57 4.09
C ASN A 30 -0.12 -6.43 3.37
N ASP A 31 -0.21 -7.71 3.72
CA ASP A 31 -1.09 -8.67 3.05
C ASP A 31 -2.56 -8.24 3.05
N ALA A 32 -3.05 -7.64 4.14
CA ALA A 32 -4.43 -7.15 4.21
C ALA A 32 -4.68 -6.00 3.22
N VAL A 33 -3.70 -5.10 3.05
CA VAL A 33 -3.77 -4.01 2.06
C VAL A 33 -3.75 -4.57 0.64
N VAL A 34 -2.89 -5.56 0.39
CA VAL A 34 -2.79 -6.21 -0.93
C VAL A 34 -4.10 -6.88 -1.29
N GLU A 35 -4.68 -7.66 -0.38
CA GLU A 35 -5.95 -8.35 -0.61
C GLU A 35 -7.12 -7.38 -0.82
N ALA A 36 -7.23 -6.32 -0.01
CA ALA A 36 -8.34 -5.38 -0.07
C ALA A 36 -8.31 -4.43 -1.28
N TYR A 37 -7.12 -4.00 -1.73
CA TYR A 37 -6.99 -2.93 -2.73
C TYR A 37 -6.26 -3.31 -4.01
N LEU A 38 -5.30 -4.24 -3.93
CA LEU A 38 -4.38 -4.48 -5.04
C LEU A 38 -4.70 -5.79 -5.77
N GLY A 39 -5.38 -6.73 -5.12
CA GLY A 39 -5.51 -8.10 -5.61
C GLY A 39 -4.15 -8.80 -5.71
N SER A 40 -4.16 -10.12 -5.81
CA SER A 40 -2.93 -10.94 -5.84
C SER A 40 -2.05 -10.76 -7.09
N GLY A 41 -2.38 -9.83 -8.00
CA GLY A 41 -1.76 -9.69 -9.32
C GLY A 41 -0.88 -8.46 -9.55
N LEU A 42 -0.92 -7.42 -8.71
CA LEU A 42 -0.31 -6.11 -9.03
C LEU A 42 1.19 -5.94 -8.73
N TYR A 43 1.85 -6.95 -8.16
CA TYR A 43 3.31 -6.92 -8.03
C TYR A 43 4.07 -7.12 -9.34
N ALA A 44 3.39 -7.49 -10.44
CA ALA A 44 4.02 -7.62 -11.74
C ALA A 44 4.35 -6.25 -12.40
N ASP A 45 3.59 -5.19 -12.11
CA ASP A 45 3.76 -3.87 -12.75
C ASP A 45 4.42 -2.81 -11.85
N ALA A 46 4.34 -2.96 -10.52
CA ALA A 46 4.95 -2.01 -9.57
C ALA A 46 6.50 -2.10 -9.52
N ALA A 47 7.10 -3.12 -10.13
CA ALA A 47 8.55 -3.31 -10.21
C ALA A 47 9.18 -2.72 -11.49
N LYS A 48 8.41 -1.98 -12.31
CA LYS A 48 8.90 -1.48 -13.61
C LYS A 48 9.29 0.00 -13.68
N TYR A 49 9.15 0.78 -12.60
CA TYR A 49 9.59 2.19 -12.55
C TYR A 49 10.01 2.63 -11.15
#